data_AF-A0A7S8FCV9-F1
#
_entry.id   AF-A0A7S8FCV9-F1
#
_cell.length_a   1.000
_cell.length_b   1.000
_cell.length_c   1.000
_cell.angle_alpha   90.00
_cell.angle_beta   90.00
_cell.angle_gamma   90.00
#
_symmetry.space_group_name_H-M   'P 1'
#
loop_
_entity.id
_entity.type
_entity.pdbx_description
1 polymer ?
#
loop_
_entity_poly.entity_id
_entity_poly.type
_entity_poly.pdbx_seq_one_letter_code
_entity_poly.pdbx_strand_id
1 'polypeptide(L)' 'MIQHPEIVQAFERAWIRRTPHSYARNVEIVVALFHEARVLGAWPPKDLLDGIDTDVRLALALTVHTPA' A
#
# COMPACT_ATOMS: atom_id res chain seq x y z
N MET A 1 8.56 11.03 -17.59
CA MET A 1 7.80 12.24 -17.21
C MET A 1 6.49 12.22 -17.98
N ILE A 2 5.34 12.44 -17.34
CA ILE A 2 4.03 12.38 -18.00
C ILE A 2 3.75 13.74 -18.64
N GLN A 3 3.38 13.76 -19.93
CA GLN A 3 3.18 14.99 -20.70
C GLN A 3 1.80 15.64 -20.47
N HIS A 4 0.81 14.82 -20.10
CA HIS A 4 -0.60 15.22 -19.90
C HIS A 4 -1.17 14.59 -18.62
N PRO A 5 -0.76 15.07 -17.43
CA PRO A 5 -1.15 14.47 -16.15
C PRO A 5 -2.67 14.49 -15.92
N GLU A 6 -3.39 15.45 -16.47
CA GLU A 6 -4.85 15.58 -16.37
C GLU A 6 -5.60 14.43 -17.05
N ILE A 7 -5.09 13.95 -18.18
CA ILE A 7 -5.66 12.82 -18.93
C ILE A 7 -5.45 11.54 -18.12
N VAL A 8 -4.24 11.35 -17.58
CA VAL A 8 -3.91 10.18 -16.74
C VAL A 8 -4.79 10.15 -15.50
N GLN A 9 -4.93 11.28 -14.79
CA GLN A 9 -5.82 11.35 -13.64
C GLN A 9 -7.30 11.07 -13.99
N ALA A 10 -7.79 11.58 -15.14
CA ALA A 10 -9.16 11.32 -15.57
C ALA A 10 -9.38 9.83 -15.87
N PHE A 11 -8.39 9.18 -16.49
CA PHE A 11 -8.36 7.75 -16.72
C PHE A 11 -8.35 6.96 -15.40
N GLU A 12 -7.45 7.27 -14.48
CA GLU A 12 -7.34 6.61 -13.16
C GLU A 12 -8.64 6.71 -12.38
N ARG A 13 -9.26 7.90 -12.33
CA ARG A 13 -10.57 8.09 -11.69
C ARG A 13 -11.66 7.24 -12.35
N ALA A 14 -11.67 7.14 -13.68
CA ALA A 14 -12.64 6.31 -14.39
C ALA A 14 -12.41 4.83 -14.16
N TRP A 15 -11.14 4.42 -14.07
CA TRP A 15 -10.73 3.03 -13.80
C TRP A 15 -11.13 2.58 -12.39
N ILE A 16 -10.84 3.38 -11.37
CA ILE A 16 -11.23 3.13 -9.97
C ILE A 16 -12.75 2.95 -9.86
N ARG A 17 -13.53 3.82 -10.52
CA ARG A 17 -15.00 3.70 -10.51
C ARG A 17 -15.54 2.42 -11.15
N ARG A 18 -14.83 1.87 -12.15
CA ARG A 18 -15.24 0.65 -12.88
C ARG A 18 -14.76 -0.63 -12.21
N THR A 19 -13.81 -0.53 -11.30
CA THR A 19 -13.10 -1.67 -10.71
C THR A 19 -13.36 -1.67 -9.21
N PRO A 20 -14.42 -2.33 -8.71
CA PRO A 20 -14.65 -2.40 -7.27
C PRO A 20 -13.45 -3.06 -6.60
N HIS A 21 -12.77 -2.31 -5.74
CA HIS A 21 -11.60 -2.79 -5.02
C HIS A 21 -12.03 -3.51 -3.74
N SER A 22 -11.47 -4.70 -3.50
CA SER A 22 -11.63 -5.37 -2.21
C SER A 22 -10.54 -4.88 -1.27
N TYR A 23 -10.95 -4.22 -0.17
CA TYR A 23 -10.03 -3.78 0.86
C TYR A 23 -9.19 -4.93 1.40
N ALA A 24 -9.82 -6.07 1.71
CA ALA A 24 -9.13 -7.27 2.18
C ALA A 24 -8.06 -7.74 1.18
N ARG A 25 -8.39 -7.77 -0.12
CA ARG A 25 -7.45 -8.15 -1.16
C ARG A 25 -6.28 -7.17 -1.29
N ASN A 26 -6.56 -5.88 -1.15
CA ASN A 26 -5.51 -4.86 -1.20
C ASN A 26 -4.56 -4.98 0.00
N VAL A 27 -5.09 -5.25 1.20
CA VAL A 27 -4.27 -5.50 2.40
C VAL A 27 -3.38 -6.73 2.20
N GLU A 28 -3.91 -7.83 1.67
CA GLU A 28 -3.11 -9.02 1.34
C GLU A 28 -1.94 -8.70 0.40
N ILE A 29 -2.19 -7.91 -0.65
CA ILE A 29 -1.17 -7.49 -1.61
C ILE A 29 -0.09 -6.63 -0.93
N VAL A 30 -0.49 -5.66 -0.11
CA VAL A 30 0.45 -4.79 0.61
C VAL A 30 1.33 -5.60 1.57
N VAL A 31 0.75 -6.53 2.32
CA VAL A 31 1.49 -7.40 3.24
C VAL A 31 2.48 -8.29 2.48
N ALA A 32 2.07 -8.87 1.35
CA ALA A 32 2.94 -9.70 0.53
C ALA A 32 4.14 -8.90 -0.02
N LEU A 33 3.89 -7.70 -0.55
CA LEU A 33 4.95 -6.81 -1.05
C LEU A 33 5.89 -6.34 0.06
N PHE A 34 5.36 -6.06 1.25
CA PHE A 34 6.15 -5.71 2.42
C PHE A 34 7.09 -6.86 2.83
N HIS A 35 6.58 -8.09 2.85
CA HIS A 35 7.40 -9.27 3.13
C HIS A 35 8.49 -9.47 2.07
N GLU A 36 8.14 -9.35 0.79
CA GLU A 36 9.11 -9.43 -0.32
C GLU A 36 10.20 -8.36 -0.22
N ALA A 37 9.83 -7.12 0.08
CA ALA A 37 10.79 -6.03 0.25
C ALA A 37 11.75 -6.27 1.42
N ARG A 38 11.28 -6.92 2.51
CA ARG A 38 12.15 -7.36 3.63
C ARG A 38 13.12 -8.46 3.22
N VAL A 39 12.64 -9.46 2.46
CA VAL A 39 13.50 -10.56 1.95
C VAL A 39 14.58 -10.02 1.01
N LEU A 40 14.23 -9.03 0.18
CA LEU A 40 15.15 -8.38 -0.76
C LEU A 40 16.10 -7.36 -0.08
N GLY A 41 15.95 -7.10 1.21
CA GLY A 41 16.73 -6.09 1.94
C GLY A 41 16.45 -4.65 1.49
N ALA A 42 15.42 -4.43 0.68
CA ALA A 42 14.98 -3.11 0.22
C ALA A 42 14.19 -2.35 1.31
N TRP A 43 13.66 -3.08 2.29
CA TRP A 43 12.99 -2.56 3.48
C TRP A 43 13.69 -3.11 4.73
N PRO A 44 13.96 -2.30 5.77
CA PRO A 44 14.93 -2.65 6.81
C PRO A 44 14.58 -3.98 7.51
N PRO A 45 15.64 -4.72 7.90
CA PRO A 45 15.94 -4.71 9.33
C PRO A 45 17.42 -4.47 9.62
N LYS A 46 17.69 -3.63 10.62
CA LYS A 46 19.00 -3.58 11.31
C LYS A 46 18.93 -4.18 12.72
N ASP A 47 17.75 -4.20 13.32
CA ASP A 47 17.38 -4.85 14.58
C ASP A 47 15.88 -5.25 14.50
N LEU A 48 15.50 -6.38 15.11
CA LEU A 48 14.14 -6.93 15.11
C LEU A 48 13.16 -6.09 15.93
N LEU A 49 13.65 -5.38 16.96
CA LEU A 49 12.83 -4.48 17.78
C LEU A 49 12.62 -3.10 17.12
N ASP A 50 13.52 -2.71 16.21
CA ASP A 50 13.46 -1.46 15.44
C ASP A 50 12.34 -1.47 14.37
N GLY A 51 11.71 -2.64 14.15
CA GLY A 51 10.61 -2.84 13.21
C GLY A 51 9.20 -2.67 13.81
N ILE A 52 9.04 -2.73 15.13
CA ILE A 52 7.71 -2.74 15.77
C ILE A 52 6.97 -1.43 15.53
N ASP A 53 7.65 -0.29 15.65
CA ASP A 53 7.06 1.02 15.32
C ASP A 53 6.64 1.11 13.85
N THR A 54 7.40 0.49 12.95
CA THR A 54 7.07 0.44 11.52
C THR A 54 5.84 -0.42 11.26
N ASP A 55 5.75 -1.58 11.90
CA ASP A 55 4.60 -2.48 11.82
C ASP A 55 3.33 -1.82 12.40
N VAL A 56 3.46 -1.11 13.53
CA VAL A 56 2.38 -0.32 14.13
C VAL A 56 1.92 0.82 13.21
N ARG A 57 2.85 1.55 12.59
CA ARG A 57 2.52 2.62 11.63
C ARG A 57 1.86 2.08 10.37
N LEU A 58 2.32 0.93 9.86
CA LEU A 58 1.69 0.24 8.74
C LEU A 58 0.27 -0.21 9.09
N ALA A 59 0.09 -0.82 10.26
CA ALA A 59 -1.21 -1.24 10.74
C ALA A 59 -2.16 -0.04 10.90
N LEU A 60 -1.71 1.08 11.45
CA LEU A 60 -2.51 2.31 11.53
C LEU A 60 -2.88 2.85 10.15
N ALA A 61 -1.92 2.92 9.21
CA ALA A 61 -2.17 3.40 7.86
C ALA A 61 -3.20 2.56 7.09
N LEU A 62 -3.21 1.24 7.32
CA LEU A 62 -4.20 0.34 6.74
C LEU A 62 -5.57 0.45 7.45
N THR A 63 -5.57 0.46 8.79
CA THR A 63 -6.81 0.41 9.60
C THR A 63 -7.67 1.68 9.52
N VAL A 64 -7.08 2.85 9.20
CA VAL A 64 -7.78 4.14 9.06
C VAL A 64 -8.86 4.14 7.95
N HIS A 65 -8.94 3.10 7.11
CA HIS A 65 -9.96 2.95 6.09
C HIS A 65 -11.09 1.97 6.42
N THR A 66 -11.24 1.54 7.68
CA THR A 66 -12.46 0.83 8.09
C THR A 66 -13.63 1.83 8.04
N PRO A 67 -14.60 1.70 7.11
CA PRO A 67 -15.81 2.52 7.18
C PRO A 67 -16.63 2.04 8.36
N ALA A 68 -17.21 2.99 9.11
CA ALA A 68 -18.26 2.70 10.09
C ALA A 68 -19.51 2.11 9.42
#